data_AF-A0A6P3I553-F1
#
_entry.id   AF-A0A6P3I553-F1
#
_cell.length_a   1.000
_cell.length_b   1.000
_cell.length_c   1.000
_cell.angle_alpha   90.00
_cell.angle_beta   90.00
_cell.angle_gamma   90.00
#
_symmetry.space_group_name_H-M   'P 1'
#
loop_
_entity.id
_entity.type
_entity.pdbx_description
1 polymer ?
#
loop_
_entity_poly.entity_id
_entity_poly.type
_entity_poly.pdbx_seq_one_letter_code
_entity_poly.pdbx_strand_id
1 'polypeptide(L)'
;MFQKSGLNNLLDENRIQDLSLLYQLFSRVRGGVQVLLQQWIEYIKAFGSTIVINPEKDKTMVQELLDFKDKVDHIIDICFLKNEKFINAMKEAFETFINKRPNKPAELIGIFPVPFPI
;
A
#
# COMPACT_ATOMS: atom_id res chain seq x y z
N MET A 1 -19.85 -3.64 -12.48
CA MET A 1 -19.65 -4.72 -11.50
C MET A 1 -18.14 -4.84 -11.30
N PHE A 2 -17.56 -4.15 -10.33
CA PHE A 2 -16.11 -4.19 -10.11
C PHE A 2 -15.77 -5.56 -9.54
N GLN A 3 -15.17 -6.43 -10.35
CA GLN A 3 -14.59 -7.67 -9.88
C GLN A 3 -13.44 -7.29 -8.94
N LYS A 4 -13.74 -7.12 -7.65
CA LYS A 4 -12.71 -7.09 -6.61
C LYS A 4 -11.91 -8.37 -6.82
N SER A 5 -10.66 -8.25 -7.28
CA SER A 5 -9.80 -9.41 -7.45
C SER A 5 -9.76 -10.16 -6.12
N GLY A 6 -9.65 -11.49 -6.15
CA GLY A 6 -9.58 -12.28 -4.91
C GLY A 6 -8.50 -11.78 -3.96
N LEU A 7 -7.42 -11.20 -4.51
CA LEU A 7 -6.36 -10.55 -3.76
C LEU A 7 -6.85 -9.31 -2.98
N ASN A 8 -7.65 -8.43 -3.58
CA ASN A 8 -8.15 -7.24 -2.90
C ASN A 8 -9.01 -7.60 -1.69
N ASN A 9 -9.80 -8.68 -1.78
CA ASN A 9 -10.60 -9.13 -0.64
C ASN A 9 -9.73 -9.68 0.49
N LEU A 10 -8.68 -10.44 0.17
CA LEU A 10 -7.71 -10.93 1.16
C LEU A 10 -6.95 -9.79 1.85
N LEU A 11 -6.61 -8.74 1.10
CA LEU A 11 -5.95 -7.54 1.61
C LEU A 11 -6.90 -6.72 2.48
N ASP A 12 -8.15 -6.53 2.07
CA ASP A 12 -9.18 -5.83 2.84
C ASP A 12 -9.45 -6.56 4.17
N GLU A 13 -9.67 -7.87 4.14
CA GLU A 13 -9.93 -8.73 5.31
C GLU A 13 -8.69 -9.03 6.17
N ASN A 14 -7.51 -8.56 5.78
CA ASN A 14 -6.26 -8.81 6.50
C ASN A 14 -5.97 -10.31 6.74
N ARG A 15 -6.27 -11.15 5.74
CA ARG A 15 -6.12 -12.61 5.83
C ARG A 15 -4.66 -13.03 5.68
N ILE A 16 -3.86 -12.75 6.70
CA ILE A 16 -2.39 -12.95 6.74
C ILE A 16 -1.98 -14.36 6.29
N GLN A 17 -2.65 -15.41 6.78
CA GLN A 17 -2.33 -16.80 6.44
C GLN A 17 -2.48 -17.09 4.93
N ASP A 18 -3.58 -16.62 4.34
CA ASP A 18 -3.86 -16.81 2.91
C ASP A 18 -2.93 -15.96 2.04
N LEU A 19 -2.59 -14.74 2.48
CA LEU A 19 -1.63 -13.87 1.81
C LEU A 19 -0.23 -14.49 1.78
N SER A 20 0.21 -15.08 2.90
CA SER A 20 1.48 -15.82 2.97
C SER A 20 1.48 -17.01 2.02
N LEU A 21 0.41 -17.80 1.99
CA LEU A 21 0.29 -18.95 1.09
C LEU A 21 0.31 -18.50 -0.37
N LEU A 22 -0.42 -17.43 -0.70
CA LEU A 22 -0.46 -16.86 -2.03
C LEU A 22 0.94 -16.38 -2.47
N TYR A 23 1.66 -15.67 -1.62
CA TYR A 23 3.04 -15.26 -1.90
C TYR A 23 3.96 -16.46 -2.15
N GLN A 24 3.86 -17.52 -1.33
CA GLN A 24 4.64 -18.75 -1.52
C GLN A 24 4.32 -19.46 -2.84
N LEU A 25 3.04 -19.52 -3.23
CA LEU A 25 2.61 -20.12 -4.50
C LEU A 25 3.11 -19.31 -5.70
N PHE A 26 2.92 -17.99 -5.69
CA PHE A 26 3.36 -17.10 -6.77
C PHE A 26 4.89 -17.02 -6.88
N SER A 27 5.62 -17.27 -5.79
CA SER A 27 7.08 -17.38 -5.81
C SER A 27 7.60 -18.61 -6.53
N ARG A 28 6.78 -19.66 -6.69
CA ARG A 28 7.12 -20.87 -7.45
C ARG A 28 6.90 -20.73 -8.95
N VAL A 29 6.12 -19.74 -9.38
CA VAL A 29 5.79 -19.49 -10.80
C VAL A 29 6.67 -18.39 -11.37
N ARG A 30 7.25 -18.61 -12.55
CA ARG A 30 8.06 -17.60 -13.23
C ARG A 30 7.20 -16.36 -13.54
N GLY A 31 7.60 -15.20 -13.00
CA GLY A 31 6.84 -13.96 -13.15
C GLY A 31 5.66 -13.79 -12.19
N GLY A 32 5.33 -14.80 -11.35
CA GLY A 32 4.23 -14.71 -10.40
C GLY A 32 4.43 -13.58 -9.38
N VAL A 33 5.62 -13.49 -8.79
CA VAL A 33 5.98 -12.40 -7.87
C VAL A 33 5.79 -11.02 -8.53
N GLN A 34 6.05 -10.88 -9.83
CA GLN A 34 5.91 -9.62 -10.54
C GLN A 34 4.44 -9.23 -10.74
N VAL A 35 3.57 -10.19 -11.03
CA VAL A 35 2.11 -9.98 -11.08
C VAL A 35 1.58 -9.57 -9.71
N LEU A 36 2.02 -10.27 -8.65
CA LEU A 36 1.65 -9.93 -7.28
C LEU A 36 2.11 -8.53 -6.88
N LEU A 37 3.33 -8.15 -7.26
CA LEU A 37 3.86 -6.80 -7.04
C LEU A 37 3.02 -5.73 -7.75
N GLN A 38 2.60 -5.97 -9.00
CA GLN A 38 1.74 -5.02 -9.72
C GLN A 38 0.40 -4.83 -9.01
N GLN A 39 -0.26 -5.92 -8.62
CA GLN A 39 -1.53 -5.86 -7.90
C GLN A 39 -1.39 -5.19 -6.53
N TRP A 40 -0.27 -5.43 -5.84
CA TRP A 40 0.07 -4.76 -4.59
C TRP A 40 0.19 -3.23 -4.75
N ILE A 41 0.91 -2.79 -5.78
CA ILE A 41 1.06 -1.35 -6.10
C ILE A 41 -0.31 -0.73 -6.41
N GLU A 42 -1.12 -1.39 -7.24
CA GLU A 42 -2.45 -0.90 -7.61
C GLU A 42 -3.37 -0.79 -6.38
N TYR A 43 -3.37 -1.79 -5.50
CA TYR A 43 -4.13 -1.77 -4.26
C TYR A 43 -3.75 -0.58 -3.38
N ILE A 44 -2.46 -0.38 -3.12
CA ILE A 44 -1.95 0.72 -2.29
C ILE A 44 -2.33 2.06 -2.90
N LYS A 45 -2.16 2.23 -4.21
CA LYS A 45 -2.52 3.48 -4.91
C LYS A 45 -4.02 3.74 -4.84
N ALA A 46 -4.86 2.73 -5.04
CA ALA A 46 -6.30 2.88 -5.01
C ALA A 46 -6.79 3.25 -3.60
N PHE A 47 -6.39 2.49 -2.58
CA PHE A 47 -6.79 2.72 -1.20
C PHE A 47 -6.24 4.04 -0.65
N GLY A 48 -4.95 4.32 -0.86
CA GLY A 48 -4.33 5.59 -0.47
C GLY A 48 -5.00 6.80 -1.14
N SER A 49 -5.37 6.69 -2.42
CA SER A 49 -6.13 7.73 -3.12
C SER A 49 -7.49 7.99 -2.48
N THR A 50 -8.19 6.96 -2.00
CA THR A 50 -9.49 7.15 -1.33
C THR A 50 -9.38 7.90 0.01
N ILE A 51 -8.23 7.77 0.70
CA ILE A 51 -7.97 8.49 1.94
C ILE A 51 -7.69 9.98 1.65
N VAL A 52 -6.84 10.29 0.65
CA VAL A 52 -6.43 11.68 0.38
C VAL A 52 -7.42 12.50 -0.45
N ILE A 53 -8.35 11.86 -1.17
CA ILE A 53 -9.35 12.54 -2.01
C ILE A 53 -10.56 13.05 -1.21
N ASN A 54 -10.75 12.60 0.03
CA ASN A 54 -11.90 12.98 0.83
C ASN A 54 -11.57 14.19 1.75
N PRO A 55 -11.92 15.43 1.34
CA PRO A 55 -11.58 16.64 2.10
C PRO A 55 -12.28 16.74 3.46
N GLU A 56 -13.38 16.02 3.67
CA GLU A 56 -14.09 16.02 4.95
C GLU A 56 -13.31 15.26 6.04
N LYS A 57 -12.42 14.37 5.62
CA LYS A 57 -11.60 13.53 6.50
C LYS A 57 -10.22 14.10 6.77
N ASP A 58 -9.89 15.33 6.38
CA ASP A 58 -8.55 15.91 6.54
C ASP A 58 -7.95 15.77 7.93
N LYS A 59 -8.78 15.89 8.97
CA LYS A 59 -8.37 15.75 10.38
C LYS A 59 -8.01 14.31 10.77
N THR A 60 -8.63 13.31 10.15
CA THR A 60 -8.37 11.88 10.40
C THR A 60 -7.51 11.25 9.31
N MET A 61 -7.28 11.94 8.20
CA MET A 61 -6.53 11.47 7.04
C MET A 61 -5.11 11.04 7.43
N VAL A 62 -4.44 11.84 8.28
CA VAL A 62 -3.09 11.52 8.77
C VAL A 62 -3.08 10.20 9.55
N GLN A 63 -4.06 10.03 10.46
CA GLN A 63 -4.22 8.80 11.23
C GLN A 63 -4.57 7.60 10.33
N GLU A 64 -5.53 7.76 9.40
CA GLU A 64 -5.91 6.70 8.46
C GLU A 64 -4.71 6.28 7.57
N LEU A 65 -3.84 7.22 7.19
CA LEU A 65 -2.61 6.90 6.44
C LEU A 65 -1.57 6.17 7.29
N LEU A 66 -1.41 6.54 8.56
CA LEU A 66 -0.53 5.84 9.51
C LEU A 66 -1.02 4.40 9.75
N ASP A 67 -2.30 4.23 10.06
CA ASP A 67 -2.92 2.92 10.28
C ASP A 67 -2.81 2.05 9.02
N PHE A 68 -3.01 2.65 7.84
CA PHE A 68 -2.83 1.97 6.57
C PHE A 68 -1.38 1.56 6.34
N LYS A 69 -0.41 2.45 6.60
CA LYS A 69 1.01 2.12 6.49
C LYS A 69 1.41 0.99 7.41
N ASP A 70 0.99 1.01 8.67
CA ASP A 70 1.30 -0.05 9.65
C ASP A 70 0.72 -1.40 9.22
N LYS A 71 -0.51 -1.41 8.68
CA LYS A 71 -1.12 -2.62 8.10
C LYS A 71 -0.27 -3.15 6.94
N VAL A 72 0.16 -2.29 6.02
CA VAL A 72 0.93 -2.65 4.84
C VAL A 72 2.32 -3.15 5.23
N ASP A 73 3.00 -2.50 6.17
CA ASP A 73 4.29 -2.94 6.71
C ASP A 73 4.17 -4.31 7.39
N HIS A 74 3.12 -4.54 8.18
CA HIS A 74 2.88 -5.83 8.82
C HIS A 74 2.67 -6.96 7.79
N ILE A 75 1.94 -6.70 6.70
CA ILE A 75 1.78 -7.67 5.61
C ILE A 75 3.11 -7.95 4.92
N ILE A 76 3.95 -6.94 4.67
CA ILE A 76 5.26 -7.16 4.06
C ILE A 76 6.17 -7.98 4.99
N ASP A 77 6.16 -7.67 6.28
CA ASP A 77 6.96 -8.32 7.31
C ASP A 77 6.63 -9.82 7.41
N ILE A 78 5.34 -10.14 7.54
CA ILE A 78 4.86 -11.49 7.81
C ILE A 78 4.62 -12.30 6.51
N CYS A 79 3.93 -11.72 5.52
CA CYS A 79 3.48 -12.45 4.33
C CYS A 79 4.54 -12.48 3.23
N PHE A 80 5.25 -11.38 3.03
CA PHE A 80 6.19 -11.22 1.91
C PHE A 80 7.65 -11.37 2.33
N LEU A 81 7.91 -11.85 3.56
CA LEU A 81 9.25 -12.13 4.08
C LEU A 81 10.20 -10.93 3.98
N LYS A 82 9.70 -9.70 4.23
CA LYS A 82 10.47 -8.45 4.09
C LYS A 82 11.12 -8.26 2.71
N ASN A 83 10.48 -8.74 1.64
CA ASN A 83 11.03 -8.60 0.30
C ASN A 83 11.17 -7.13 -0.09
N GLU A 84 12.43 -6.69 -0.33
CA GLU A 84 12.76 -5.30 -0.65
C GLU A 84 12.00 -4.74 -1.84
N LYS A 85 11.63 -5.58 -2.82
CA LYS A 85 10.83 -5.12 -3.97
C LYS A 85 9.46 -4.63 -3.53
N PHE A 86 8.81 -5.30 -2.58
CA PHE A 86 7.50 -4.89 -2.05
C PHE A 86 7.62 -3.64 -1.17
N ILE A 87 8.72 -3.51 -0.43
CA ILE A 87 9.02 -2.31 0.37
C ILE A 87 9.21 -1.10 -0.55
N ASN A 88 10.02 -1.23 -1.60
CA ASN A 88 10.27 -0.15 -2.55
C ASN A 88 8.99 0.22 -3.33
N ALA A 89 8.27 -0.78 -3.81
CA ALA A 89 6.98 -0.59 -4.49
C ALA A 89 5.95 0.12 -3.61
N MET A 90 5.88 -0.22 -2.31
CA MET A 90 5.04 0.48 -1.34
C MET A 90 5.45 1.95 -1.23
N LYS A 91 6.74 2.25 -1.03
CA LYS A 91 7.24 3.63 -0.91
C LYS A 91 6.86 4.48 -2.13
N GLU A 92 7.10 3.97 -3.34
CA GLU A 92 6.74 4.65 -4.59
C GLU A 92 5.23 4.85 -4.73
N ALA A 93 4.42 3.86 -4.33
CA ALA A 93 2.97 3.96 -4.36
C ALA A 93 2.45 5.03 -3.39
N PHE A 94 2.99 5.07 -2.17
CA PHE A 94 2.69 6.11 -1.18
C PHE A 94 3.03 7.50 -1.70
N GLU A 95 4.24 7.67 -2.23
CA GLU A 95 4.67 8.94 -2.79
C GLU A 95 3.73 9.41 -3.93
N THR A 96 3.29 8.49 -4.79
CA THR A 96 2.40 8.80 -5.91
C THR A 96 1.10 9.49 -5.47
N PHE A 97 0.39 8.95 -4.47
CA PHE A 97 -0.90 9.52 -4.06
C PHE A 97 -0.75 10.69 -3.09
N ILE A 98 0.29 10.72 -2.25
CA ILE A 98 0.59 11.88 -1.40
C ILE A 98 0.91 13.10 -2.28
N ASN A 99 1.67 12.91 -3.36
CA ASN A 99 2.00 13.97 -4.33
C ASN A 99 0.79 14.50 -5.12
N LYS A 100 -0.31 13.75 -5.22
CA LYS A 100 -1.53 14.24 -5.88
C LYS A 100 -2.24 15.35 -5.10
N ARG A 101 -1.93 15.53 -3.81
CA ARG A 101 -2.57 16.53 -2.97
C ARG A 101 -1.81 17.86 -3.07
N PRO A 102 -2.41 18.93 -3.62
CA PRO A 102 -1.73 20.22 -3.75
C PRO A 102 -1.51 20.91 -2.39
N ASN A 103 -2.44 20.75 -1.45
CA ASN A 103 -2.30 21.22 -0.06
C ASN A 103 -1.97 20.05 0.86
N LYS A 104 -0.69 19.67 0.89
CA LYS A 104 -0.21 18.64 1.84
C LYS A 104 -0.18 19.25 3.24
N PRO A 105 -0.86 18.66 4.24
CA PRO A 105 -0.65 19.03 5.63
C PRO A 105 0.82 18.83 5.99
N ALA A 106 1.41 19.78 6.73
CA ALA A 106 2.80 19.68 7.18
C ALA A 106 3.07 18.40 8.02
N GLU A 107 2.06 17.88 8.70
CA GLU A 107 2.12 16.60 9.41
C GLU A 107 2.40 15.41 8.48
N LEU A 108 1.85 15.40 7.25
CA LEU A 108 2.16 14.34 6.27
C LEU A 108 3.61 14.38 5.80
N ILE A 109 4.20 15.57 5.75
CA ILE A 109 5.59 15.78 5.35
C ILE A 109 6.56 15.21 6.40
N GLY A 110 6.21 15.30 7.69
CA GLY A 110 7.01 14.73 8.77
C GLY A 110 6.92 13.20 8.87
N ILE A 111 5.78 12.61 8.45
CA ILE A 111 5.52 11.17 8.54
C ILE A 111 6.10 10.40 7.35
N PHE A 112 5.97 10.96 6.15
CA PHE A 112 6.57 10.43 4.94
C PHE A 112 7.67 11.40 4.52
N PRO A 113 8.94 11.17 4.91
CA PRO A 113 10.05 11.95 4.42
C PRO A 113 10.18 11.68 2.92
N VAL A 114 9.39 12.40 2.12
CA VAL A 114 9.61 12.52 0.70
C VAL A 114 11.00 13.11 0.53
N PRO A 115 11.83 12.56 -0.37
CA PRO A 115 13.10 13.19 -0.68
C PRO A 115 12.76 14.53 -1.34
N PHE A 116 12.84 15.62 -0.57
CA PHE A 116 12.76 16.95 -1.14
C PHE A 116 13.99 17.12 -2.05
N PRO A 117 13.81 17.42 -3.35
CA PRO A 117 14.85 18.15 -4.04
C PRO A 117 14.88 19.53 -3.41
N ILE A 118 15.94 19.80 -2.66
CA ILE A 118 16.37 21.15 -2.27
C ILE A 118 16.62 21.99 -3.52
#